data_AF-A0A7W1K5D1-F1
#
_entry.id   AF-A0A7W1K5D1-F1
#
_cell.length_a   1.000
_cell.length_b   1.000
_cell.length_c   1.000
_cell.angle_alpha   90.00
_cell.angle_beta   90.00
_cell.angle_gamma   90.00
#
_symmetry.space_group_name_H-M   'P 1'
#
loop_
_entity.id
_entity.type
_entity.pdbx_description
1 polymer ?
#
loop_
_entity_poly.entity_id
_entity_poly.type
_entity_poly.pdbx_seq_one_letter_code
_entity_poly.pdbx_strand_id
1 'polypeptide(L)' 'MQLSVEVEPAVVRTETVQDGPPVTRFDEGRRCDEPECHTVLSVYNDGSCCWAHRPMERVTPLRNHRRS' A
#
# COMPACT_ATOMS: atom_id res chain seq x y z
N MET A 1 -34.45 8.94 -35.57
CA MET A 1 -34.40 9.27 -34.13
C MET A 1 -33.03 8.86 -33.63
N GLN A 2 -32.12 9.82 -33.41
CA GLN A 2 -30.78 9.57 -32.85
C GLN A 2 -30.78 10.07 -31.40
N LEU A 3 -30.47 9.19 -30.45
CA LEU A 3 -30.34 9.51 -29.04
C LEU A 3 -28.85 9.78 -28.77
N SER A 4 -28.49 11.03 -28.48
CA SER A 4 -27.14 11.40 -28.03
C SER A 4 -27.07 11.19 -26.52
N VAL A 5 -26.15 10.34 -26.06
CA VAL A 5 -25.90 10.11 -24.62
C VAL A 5 -24.68 10.93 -24.24
N GLU A 6 -24.90 12.04 -23.55
CA GLU A 6 -23.82 12.87 -23.01
C GLU A 6 -23.29 12.20 -21.73
N VAL A 7 -22.07 11.68 -21.79
CA VAL A 7 -21.39 11.09 -20.63
C VAL A 7 -20.67 12.22 -19.91
N GLU A 8 -21.24 12.69 -18.81
CA GLU A 8 -20.60 13.67 -17.94
C GLU A 8 -19.29 13.09 -17.36
N PRO A 9 -18.19 13.87 -17.32
CA PRO A 9 -16.93 13.37 -16.83
C PRO A 9 -17.03 13.02 -15.34
N ALA A 10 -16.69 11.78 -15.00
CA ALA A 10 -16.67 11.30 -13.63
C ALA A 10 -15.78 12.22 -12.79
N VAL A 11 -16.40 13.01 -11.90
CA VAL A 11 -15.70 13.82 -10.91
C VAL A 11 -14.98 12.87 -9.97
N VAL A 12 -13.66 12.73 -10.16
CA VAL A 12 -12.79 12.02 -9.24
C VAL A 12 -12.82 12.78 -7.92
N ARG A 13 -13.53 12.24 -6.94
CA ARG A 13 -13.48 12.74 -5.56
C ARG A 13 -12.10 12.43 -5.02
N THR A 14 -11.22 13.43 -5.01
CA THR A 14 -10.00 13.40 -4.21
C THR A 14 -10.43 13.51 -2.75
N GLU A 15 -10.66 12.37 -2.10
CA GLU A 15 -10.87 12.33 -0.66
C GLU A 15 -9.61 12.90 0.01
N THR A 16 -9.75 14.08 0.62
CA THR A 16 -8.71 14.67 1.45
C THR A 16 -8.42 13.70 2.58
N VAL A 17 -7.19 13.17 2.62
CA VAL A 17 -6.67 12.33 3.70
C VAL A 17 -7.07 12.97 5.02
N GLN A 18 -7.97 12.32 5.77
CA GLN A 18 -8.49 12.89 7.00
C GLN A 18 -7.36 13.04 8.01
N ASP A 19 -7.30 14.22 8.62
CA ASP A 19 -6.43 14.56 9.74
C ASP A 19 -6.85 13.75 10.97
N GLY A 20 -6.45 12.48 11.01
CA GLY A 20 -6.59 11.62 12.19
C GLY A 20 -5.67 12.11 13.31
N PRO A 21 -5.91 11.71 14.58
CA PRO A 21 -5.00 12.06 15.67
C PRO A 21 -3.54 11.73 15.28
N PRO A 22 -2.57 12.60 15.60
CA PRO A 22 -1.20 12.45 15.14
C PRO A 22 -0.72 11.05 15.51
N VAL A 23 -0.48 10.24 14.48
CA VAL A 23 -0.05 8.87 14.66
C VAL A 23 1.42 8.95 15.06
N THR A 24 1.69 9.17 16.34
CA THR A 24 3.03 9.39 16.91
C THR A 24 4.05 8.31 16.51
N ARG A 25 3.56 7.13 16.17
CA ARG A 25 4.33 5.93 15.84
C ARG A 25 4.72 5.81 14.36
N PHE A 26 4.20 6.65 13.47
CA PHE A 26 4.64 6.65 12.06
C PHE A 26 5.88 7.51 11.86
N ASP A 27 5.97 8.70 12.46
CA ASP A 27 7.15 9.58 12.35
C ASP A 27 8.39 9.02 13.09
N GLU A 28 8.19 8.19 14.11
CA GLU A 28 9.27 7.45 14.81
C GLU A 28 9.57 6.08 14.16
N GLY A 29 9.16 5.88 12.90
CA GLY A 29 9.47 4.66 12.17
C GLY A 29 10.92 4.63 11.67
N ARG A 30 11.48 3.42 11.55
CA ARG A 30 12.77 3.22 10.86
C ARG A 30 12.64 3.65 9.40
N ARG A 31 13.68 4.24 8.79
CA ARG A 31 13.67 4.54 7.35
C ARG A 31 14.11 3.31 6.55
N CYS A 32 13.65 3.24 5.30
CA CYS A 32 14.14 2.26 4.33
C CYS A 32 15.66 2.44 4.11
N ASP A 33 16.41 1.35 4.00
CA ASP A 33 17.86 1.38 3.81
C ASP A 33 18.30 1.83 2.40
N GLU A 34 17.41 1.75 1.41
CA GLU A 34 17.72 2.15 0.03
C GLU A 34 18.12 3.64 -0.03
N PRO A 35 19.26 3.98 -0.66
CA PRO A 35 19.66 5.36 -0.89
C PRO A 35 18.54 6.16 -1.56
N GLU A 36 18.33 7.39 -1.11
CA GLU A 36 17.30 8.30 -1.66
C GLU A 36 15.85 7.86 -1.39
N CYS A 37 15.62 6.75 -0.69
CA CYS A 37 14.28 6.36 -0.26
C CYS A 37 13.90 7.07 1.04
N HIS A 38 12.83 7.86 0.99
CA HIS A 38 12.29 8.56 2.16
C HIS A 38 11.14 7.81 2.85
N THR A 39 10.88 6.56 2.46
CA THR A 39 9.78 5.78 3.05
C THR A 39 10.08 5.47 4.52
N VAL A 40 9.14 5.85 5.38
CA VAL A 40 9.16 5.50 6.81
C VAL A 40 8.44 4.16 6.99
N LEU A 41 9.15 3.19 7.59
CA LEU A 41 8.67 1.84 7.80
C LEU A 41 7.79 1.80 9.05
N SER A 42 6.66 1.10 8.94
CA SER A 42 5.82 0.77 10.09
C SER A 42 6.59 -0.08 11.10
N VAL A 43 6.24 0.05 12.38
CA VAL A 43 6.74 -0.83 13.47
C VAL A 43 6.47 -2.32 13.24
N TYR A 44 5.49 -2.65 12.40
CA TYR A 44 5.18 -4.03 12.02
C TYR A 44 6.00 -4.56 10.84
N ASN A 45 6.73 -3.69 10.13
CA ASN A 45 7.68 -4.13 9.12
C ASN A 45 8.94 -4.59 9.84
N ASP A 46 9.21 -5.89 9.80
CA ASP A 46 10.41 -6.53 10.33
C ASP A 46 11.62 -6.36 9.41
N GLY A 47 11.38 -6.07 8.13
CA GLY A 47 12.41 -5.75 7.15
C GLY A 47 13.12 -4.41 7.40
N SER A 48 14.23 -4.21 6.70
CA SER A 48 14.95 -2.92 6.64
C SER A 48 14.65 -2.11 5.38
N CYS A 49 13.88 -2.69 4.45
CA CYS A 49 13.45 -2.03 3.23
C CYS A 49 11.93 -1.98 3.13
N CYS A 50 11.42 -1.02 2.36
CA CYS A 50 10.00 -0.96 2.00
C CYS A 50 9.66 -2.03 0.96
N TRP A 51 8.35 -2.24 0.74
CA TRP A 51 7.87 -3.26 -0.20
C TRP A 51 8.31 -3.04 -1.66
N ALA A 52 8.61 -1.79 -2.05
CA ALA A 52 9.13 -1.47 -3.37
C ALA A 52 10.56 -2.00 -3.58
N HIS A 53 11.40 -1.97 -2.55
CA HIS A 53 12.80 -2.39 -2.61
C HIS A 53 13.03 -3.82 -2.12
N ARG A 54 12.11 -4.37 -1.32
CA ARG A 54 12.11 -5.77 -0.93
C ARG A 54 10.68 -6.33 -0.91
N PRO A 55 10.16 -6.73 -2.07
CA PRO A 55 8.86 -7.40 -2.15
C PRO A 55 8.90 -8.69 -1.32
N MET A 56 7.81 -9.02 -0.64
CA MET A 56 7.67 -10.34 0.00
C MET A 56 7.75 -11.42 -1.08
N GLU A 57 8.60 -12.43 -0.86
CA GLU A 57 8.57 -13.62 -1.70
C GLU A 57 7.17 -14.23 -1.66
N ARG A 58 6.65 -14.54 -2.85
CA ARG A 58 5.37 -15.24 -2.96
C ARG A 58 5.51 -16.58 -2.27
N VAL A 59 4.95 -16.70 -1.08
CA VAL A 59 4.81 -17.99 -0.41
C VAL A 59 3.98 -18.87 -1.32
N THR A 60 4.58 -19.94 -1.82
CA THR A 60 3.84 -20.96 -2.56
C THR A 60 2.78 -21.49 -1.59
N PRO A 61 1.49 -21.52 -1.97
CA PRO A 61 0.47 -22.02 -1.06
C PRO A 61 0.86 -23.44 -0.66
N LEU A 62 0.82 -23.71 0.66
CA LEU A 62 1.06 -25.04 1.21
C LEU A 62 0.17 -26.00 0.42
N ARG A 63 0.78 -26.93 -0.32
CA ARG A 63 0.04 -28.00 -0.99
C ARG A 63 -0.74 -28.72 0.11
N ASN A 64 -2.06 -28.58 0.10
CA ASN A 64 -2.92 -29.40 0.93
C ASN A 64 -2.63 -30.86 0.55
N HIS A 65 -1.84 -31.55 1.37
CA HIS A 65 -1.74 -32.98 1.35
C HIS A 65 -3.14 -33.51 1.70
N ARG A 66 -3.95 -33.79 0.67
CA ARG A 66 -5.16 -34.57 0.84
C ARG A 66 -4.71 -35.88 1.50
N ARG A 67 -5.09 -36.09 2.77
CA ARG A 67 -5.01 -37.41 3.40
C ARG A 67 -5.80 -38.37 2.51
N SER A 68 -5.10 -39.34 1.93
CA SER A 68 -5.71 -40.55 1.38
C SER A 68 -6.25 -41.42 2.50
#